data_AF-A0A8S2FZT3-F1
#
_entry.id   AF-A0A8S2FZT3-F1
#
_cell.length_a   1.000
_cell.length_b   1.000
_cell.length_c   1.000
_cell.angle_alpha   90.00
_cell.angle_beta   90.00
_cell.angle_gamma   90.00
#
_symmetry.space_group_name_H-M   'P 1'
#
loop_
_entity.id
_entity.type
_entity.pdbx_description
1 polymer ?
#
loop_
_entity_poly.entity_id
_entity_poly.type
_entity_poly.pdbx_seq_one_letter_code
_entity_poly.pdbx_strand_id
1 'polypeptide(L)'
;MEVLIRANGPCGEAQPPSERICTPVPHIHVFQTETFTVLNGNMGYYLSSLTQPNYCNSSCSPLVVQPQIPHTFWMSGEENLLVRVRLEPADREGSREQFFENLVGLYRDASAKNKTPPLLALLVLLNHAEIYPATLPLSIGKLILKLGALLGRILGHQTSYEEYTTATV
;
A
#
# COMPACT_ATOMS: atom_id res chain seq x y z
N MET A 1 -9.61 -2.18 -8.13
CA MET A 1 -8.48 -2.42 -9.05
C MET A 1 -8.02 -3.88 -8.95
N GLU A 2 -7.25 -4.36 -9.92
CA GLU A 2 -6.57 -5.67 -9.86
C GLU A 2 -5.06 -5.44 -9.74
N VAL A 3 -4.42 -6.19 -8.86
CA VAL A 3 -2.99 -6.11 -8.57
C VAL A 3 -2.34 -7.43 -8.94
N LEU A 4 -1.36 -7.37 -9.85
CA LEU A 4 -0.54 -8.51 -10.25
C LEU A 4 0.85 -8.38 -9.63
N ILE A 5 1.22 -9.34 -8.78
CA ILE A 5 2.57 -9.49 -8.26
C ILE A 5 3.21 -10.68 -8.98
N ARG A 6 4.28 -10.43 -9.73
CA ARG A 6 4.98 -11.45 -10.51
C ARG A 6 6.02 -12.18 -9.67
N ALA A 7 6.03 -13.51 -9.76
CA ALA A 7 7.01 -14.38 -9.10
C ALA A 7 8.44 -14.12 -9.60
N ASN A 8 8.60 -13.85 -10.90
CA ASN A 8 9.90 -13.51 -11.49
C ASN A 8 10.10 -11.98 -11.59
N GLY A 9 9.42 -11.21 -10.74
CA GLY A 9 9.50 -9.75 -10.69
C GLY A 9 10.39 -9.25 -9.54
N PRO A 10 10.59 -7.92 -9.43
CA PRO A 10 11.33 -7.31 -8.31
C PRO A 10 10.70 -7.60 -6.94
N CYS A 11 9.46 -8.09 -6.94
CA CYS A 11 8.68 -8.50 -5.78
C CYS A 11 8.78 -10.00 -5.44
N GLY A 12 9.55 -10.80 -6.18
CA GLY A 12 9.58 -12.26 -6.04
C GLY A 12 10.74 -12.79 -5.19
N GLU A 13 11.87 -12.10 -5.22
CA GLU A 13 13.16 -12.67 -4.79
C GLU A 13 13.52 -12.40 -3.31
N ALA A 14 13.05 -11.28 -2.72
CA ALA A 14 13.45 -10.88 -1.37
C ALA A 14 12.73 -11.67 -0.25
N GLN A 15 13.43 -11.96 0.85
CA GLN A 15 12.90 -12.65 2.04
C GLN A 15 13.13 -11.77 3.30
N PRO A 16 12.18 -11.71 4.25
CA PRO A 16 10.87 -12.38 4.23
C PRO A 16 9.89 -11.71 3.24
N PRO A 17 8.87 -12.43 2.74
CA PRO A 17 7.96 -11.89 1.72
C PRO A 17 7.16 -10.66 2.17
N SER A 18 7.00 -10.49 3.48
CA SER A 18 6.36 -9.32 4.09
C SER A 18 7.16 -8.02 4.00
N GLU A 19 8.45 -8.09 3.65
CA GLU A 19 9.37 -6.94 3.62
C GLU A 19 9.78 -6.54 2.19
N ARG A 20 9.15 -7.16 1.18
CA ARG A 20 9.43 -6.85 -0.22
C ARG A 20 8.92 -5.46 -0.58
N ILE A 21 9.57 -4.81 -1.55
CA ILE A 21 9.20 -3.45 -2.02
C ILE A 21 7.74 -3.33 -2.47
N CYS A 22 7.15 -4.43 -2.94
CA CYS A 22 5.77 -4.48 -3.42
C CYS A 22 4.76 -4.92 -2.36
N THR A 23 5.24 -5.28 -1.17
CA THR A 23 4.41 -5.55 -0.01
C THR A 23 4.15 -4.22 0.68
N PRO A 24 2.88 -3.80 0.83
CA PRO A 24 2.58 -2.62 1.63
C PRO A 24 3.16 -2.80 3.03
N VAL A 25 3.81 -1.77 3.56
CA VAL A 25 4.16 -1.77 4.98
C VAL A 25 2.88 -2.00 5.80
N PRO A 26 2.95 -2.62 6.98
CA PRO A 26 1.78 -2.74 7.84
C PRO A 26 1.11 -1.38 8.04
N HIS A 27 -0.16 -1.28 7.71
CA HIS A 27 -0.88 -0.01 7.64
C HIS A 27 -2.33 -0.12 8.11
N ILE A 28 -2.95 1.06 8.22
CA ILE A 28 -4.30 1.28 8.71
C ILE A 28 -4.99 2.28 7.78
N HIS A 29 -6.17 1.92 7.28
CA HIS A 29 -7.13 2.84 6.68
C HIS A 29 -8.08 3.36 7.77
N VAL A 30 -8.26 4.68 7.91
CA VAL A 30 -9.11 5.23 8.98
C VAL A 30 -10.60 5.10 8.67
N PHE A 31 -10.97 5.22 7.39
CA PHE A 31 -12.37 5.28 6.95
C PHE A 31 -12.72 4.22 5.91
N GLN A 32 -11.74 3.69 5.19
CA GLN A 32 -11.99 2.77 4.10
C GLN A 32 -12.08 1.34 4.62
N THR A 33 -13.05 0.60 4.09
CA THR A 33 -13.05 -0.86 4.09
C THR A 33 -12.26 -1.31 2.86
N GLU A 34 -11.31 -2.23 3.06
CA GLU A 34 -10.56 -2.84 1.96
C GLU A 34 -10.96 -4.30 1.81
N THR A 35 -11.35 -4.70 0.62
CA THR A 35 -11.71 -6.08 0.30
C THR A 35 -10.69 -6.68 -0.66
N PHE A 36 -10.11 -7.81 -0.29
CA PHE A 36 -9.20 -8.59 -1.12
C PHE A 36 -9.90 -9.85 -1.62
N THR A 37 -9.91 -10.06 -2.93
CA THR A 37 -10.37 -11.29 -3.57
C THR A 37 -9.23 -11.88 -4.38
N VAL A 38 -8.70 -13.02 -3.94
CA VAL A 38 -7.62 -13.70 -4.68
C VAL A 38 -8.22 -14.35 -5.93
N LEU A 39 -7.65 -14.04 -7.09
CA LEU A 39 -8.08 -14.59 -8.38
C LEU A 39 -7.14 -15.70 -8.86
N ASN A 40 -5.84 -15.59 -8.53
CA ASN A 40 -4.83 -16.60 -8.85
C ASN A 40 -3.65 -16.53 -7.87
N GLY A 41 -2.97 -17.65 -7.64
CA GLY A 41 -1.85 -17.76 -6.70
C GLY A 41 -2.26 -17.80 -5.23
N ASN A 42 -1.29 -17.60 -4.34
CA ASN A 42 -1.52 -17.54 -2.89
C ASN A 42 -1.16 -16.15 -2.34
N MET A 43 -2.05 -15.59 -1.56
CA MET A 43 -1.86 -14.36 -0.79
C MET A 43 -1.57 -14.73 0.65
N GLY A 44 -0.43 -14.29 1.18
CA GLY A 44 -0.21 -14.21 2.62
C GLY A 44 -0.68 -12.86 3.14
N TYR A 45 -1.19 -12.81 4.36
CA TYR A 45 -1.61 -11.55 4.98
C TYR A 45 -1.49 -11.58 6.49
N TYR A 46 -1.34 -10.39 7.07
CA TYR A 46 -1.47 -10.15 8.49
C TYR A 46 -2.73 -9.32 8.76
N LEU A 47 -3.39 -9.60 9.89
CA LEU A 47 -4.56 -8.85 10.35
C LEU A 47 -4.44 -8.60 11.86
N SER A 48 -4.83 -7.41 12.31
CA SER A 48 -4.93 -6.97 13.71
C SER A 48 -3.62 -7.07 14.52
N SER A 49 -3.24 -8.28 14.97
CA SER A 49 -2.06 -8.47 15.82
C SER A 49 -0.74 -8.38 15.05
N LEU A 50 -0.77 -8.55 13.72
CA LEU A 50 0.42 -8.61 12.86
C LEU A 50 1.47 -9.64 13.32
N THR A 51 1.09 -10.62 14.13
CA THR A 51 2.00 -11.60 14.73
C THR A 51 1.95 -12.97 14.07
N GLN A 52 0.81 -13.35 13.48
CA GLN A 52 0.67 -14.64 12.81
C GLN A 52 0.13 -14.46 11.38
N PRO A 53 0.84 -14.99 10.38
CA PRO A 53 0.42 -14.88 9.00
C PRO A 53 -0.78 -15.79 8.76
N ASN A 54 -1.68 -15.33 7.92
CA ASN A 54 -2.77 -16.11 7.35
C ASN A 54 -2.52 -16.23 5.85
N TYR A 55 -3.16 -17.22 5.23
CA TYR A 55 -2.98 -17.51 3.82
C TYR A 55 -4.32 -17.73 3.14
N CYS A 56 -4.40 -17.31 1.90
CA CYS A 56 -5.60 -17.44 1.12
C CYS A 56 -5.28 -17.57 -0.39
N ASN A 57 -6.08 -18.36 -1.11
CA ASN A 57 -6.03 -18.52 -2.55
C ASN A 57 -7.42 -18.28 -3.17
N SER A 58 -7.59 -18.60 -4.45
CA SER A 58 -8.85 -18.36 -5.18
C SER A 58 -10.07 -19.14 -4.66
N SER A 59 -9.89 -20.10 -3.74
CA SER A 59 -10.99 -20.85 -3.12
C SER A 59 -11.52 -20.22 -1.82
N CYS A 60 -10.85 -19.21 -1.26
CA CYS A 60 -11.38 -18.52 -0.08
C CYS A 60 -12.57 -17.63 -0.41
N SER A 61 -13.33 -17.30 0.64
CA SER A 61 -14.17 -16.10 0.61
C SER A 61 -13.30 -14.82 0.58
N PRO A 62 -13.81 -13.70 0.01
CA PRO A 62 -13.13 -12.42 0.06
C PRO A 62 -12.76 -12.00 1.48
N LEU A 63 -11.51 -11.55 1.68
CA LEU A 63 -11.04 -10.99 2.94
C LEU A 63 -11.52 -9.54 3.02
N VAL A 64 -12.32 -9.22 4.04
CA VAL A 64 -12.81 -7.86 4.30
C VAL A 64 -12.09 -7.28 5.50
N VAL A 65 -11.29 -6.24 5.27
CA VAL A 65 -10.59 -5.48 6.31
C VAL A 65 -11.42 -4.25 6.64
N GLN A 66 -11.92 -4.22 7.87
CA GLN A 66 -12.72 -3.09 8.38
C GLN A 66 -11.82 -1.87 8.66
N PRO A 67 -12.40 -0.65 8.69
CA PRO A 67 -11.65 0.55 9.06
C PRO A 67 -10.93 0.38 10.40
N GLN A 68 -9.76 1.00 10.50
CA GLN A 68 -8.89 1.01 11.68
C GLN A 68 -8.27 -0.34 12.06
N ILE A 69 -8.42 -1.37 11.24
CA ILE A 69 -7.76 -2.66 11.46
C ILE A 69 -6.36 -2.66 10.82
N PRO A 70 -5.29 -2.87 11.61
CA PRO A 70 -3.94 -3.10 11.08
C PRO A 70 -3.88 -4.29 10.13
N HIS A 71 -3.22 -4.13 8.98
CA HIS A 71 -3.02 -5.21 8.03
C HIS A 71 -1.85 -4.96 7.06
N THR A 72 -1.47 -6.04 6.37
CA THR A 72 -0.62 -6.05 5.18
C THR A 72 -0.87 -7.36 4.43
N PHE A 73 -0.51 -7.43 3.15
CA PHE A 73 -0.58 -8.63 2.33
C PHE A 73 0.64 -8.77 1.41
N TRP A 74 0.94 -9.99 1.00
CA TRP A 74 2.05 -10.30 0.10
C TRP A 74 1.72 -11.51 -0.78
N MET A 75 2.50 -11.67 -1.86
CA MET A 75 2.51 -12.91 -2.64
C MET A 75 3.24 -14.01 -1.87
N SER A 76 2.55 -15.11 -1.60
CA SER A 76 3.08 -16.30 -0.98
C SER A 76 3.25 -17.42 -2.00
N GLY A 77 4.36 -18.17 -1.91
CA GLY A 77 4.67 -19.25 -2.86
C GLY A 77 5.43 -18.78 -4.10
N GLU A 78 5.48 -19.65 -5.11
CA GLU A 78 6.29 -19.50 -6.33
C GLU A 78 5.47 -19.06 -7.56
N GLU A 79 4.15 -19.01 -7.43
CA GLU A 79 3.24 -18.58 -8.50
C GLU A 79 2.97 -17.08 -8.43
N ASN A 80 2.59 -16.48 -9.55
CA ASN A 80 2.13 -15.09 -9.56
C ASN A 80 0.88 -14.94 -8.67
N LEU A 81 0.79 -13.84 -7.92
CA LEU A 81 -0.43 -13.46 -7.22
C LEU A 81 -1.22 -12.47 -8.08
N LEU A 82 -2.46 -12.81 -8.41
CA LEU A 82 -3.44 -11.86 -8.94
C LEU A 82 -4.53 -11.68 -7.88
N VAL A 83 -4.66 -10.47 -7.36
CA VAL A 83 -5.64 -10.12 -6.33
C VAL A 83 -6.47 -8.91 -6.77
N ARG A 84 -7.79 -8.99 -6.64
CA ARG A 84 -8.69 -7.85 -6.80
C ARG A 84 -8.81 -7.14 -5.46
N VAL A 85 -8.50 -5.85 -5.46
CA VAL A 85 -8.56 -4.95 -4.32
C VAL A 85 -9.69 -3.96 -4.53
N ARG A 86 -10.60 -3.87 -3.56
CA ARG A 86 -11.70 -2.90 -3.56
C ARG A 86 -11.66 -2.07 -2.29
N LEU A 87 -11.57 -0.75 -2.45
CA LEU A 87 -11.63 0.22 -1.36
C LEU A 87 -12.97 0.95 -1.38
N GLU A 88 -13.64 0.99 -0.24
CA GLU A 88 -14.93 1.66 -0.06
C GLU A 88 -14.89 2.57 1.17
N PRO A 89 -15.33 3.84 1.10
CA PRO A 89 -15.90 4.53 -0.07
C PRO A 89 -14.89 4.84 -1.18
N ALA A 90 -15.34 4.81 -2.44
CA ALA A 90 -14.47 4.98 -3.62
C ALA A 90 -14.07 6.44 -3.89
N ASP A 91 -14.76 7.42 -3.31
CA ASP A 91 -14.53 8.85 -3.49
C ASP A 91 -13.37 9.42 -2.64
N ARG A 92 -12.85 8.61 -1.70
CA ARG A 92 -11.71 8.96 -0.85
C ARG A 92 -10.41 9.04 -1.65
N GLU A 93 -9.52 9.93 -1.26
CA GLU A 93 -8.24 10.17 -1.93
C GLU A 93 -7.40 8.89 -2.05
N GLY A 94 -7.33 8.09 -0.98
CA GLY A 94 -6.62 6.81 -0.97
C GLY A 94 -7.27 5.70 -1.82
N SER A 95 -8.47 5.91 -2.36
CA SER A 95 -9.15 4.98 -3.28
C SER A 95 -8.86 5.30 -4.75
N ARG A 96 -8.28 6.47 -5.06
CA ARG A 96 -8.07 6.92 -6.44
C ARG A 96 -6.86 6.26 -7.05
N GLU A 97 -6.95 5.88 -8.33
CA GLU A 97 -5.84 5.29 -9.09
C GLU A 97 -4.59 6.18 -9.04
N GLN A 98 -4.79 7.50 -9.12
CA GLN A 98 -3.76 8.51 -8.96
C GLN A 98 -2.92 8.33 -7.68
N PHE A 99 -3.48 7.92 -6.54
CA PHE A 99 -2.70 7.68 -5.32
C PHE A 99 -1.69 6.54 -5.53
N PHE A 100 -2.15 5.42 -6.11
CA PHE A 100 -1.30 4.26 -6.37
C PHE A 100 -0.26 4.54 -7.45
N GLU A 101 -0.63 5.24 -8.51
CA GLU A 101 0.28 5.68 -9.56
C GLU A 101 1.41 6.53 -8.99
N ASN A 102 1.08 7.51 -8.14
CA ASN A 102 2.04 8.36 -7.46
C ASN A 102 2.96 7.57 -6.52
N LEU A 103 2.38 6.67 -5.72
CA LEU A 103 3.15 5.85 -4.80
C LEU A 103 4.14 4.97 -5.56
N VAL A 104 3.68 4.22 -6.57
CA VAL A 104 4.52 3.35 -7.39
C VAL A 104 5.55 4.16 -8.18
N GLY A 105 5.17 5.32 -8.73
CA GLY A 105 6.08 6.22 -9.44
C GLY A 105 7.26 6.68 -8.57
N LEU A 106 6.99 7.11 -7.34
CA LEU A 106 8.02 7.48 -6.37
C LEU A 106 8.98 6.31 -6.06
N TYR A 107 8.45 5.10 -5.84
CA TYR A 107 9.26 3.91 -5.60
C TYR A 107 10.10 3.51 -6.82
N ARG A 108 9.50 3.55 -8.01
CA ARG A 108 10.17 3.25 -9.28
C ARG A 108 11.36 4.18 -9.51
N ASP A 109 11.14 5.48 -9.41
CA ASP A 109 12.16 6.50 -9.68
C ASP A 109 13.30 6.47 -8.65
N ALA A 110 12.99 6.16 -7.39
CA ALA A 110 13.99 5.95 -6.35
C ALA A 110 14.79 4.67 -6.60
N SER A 111 14.11 3.56 -6.90
CA SER A 111 14.72 2.26 -7.19
C SER A 111 15.66 2.32 -8.40
N ALA A 112 15.27 3.00 -9.47
CA ALA A 112 16.11 3.22 -10.66
C ALA A 112 17.43 3.94 -10.35
N LYS A 113 17.51 4.64 -9.21
CA LYS A 113 18.69 5.38 -8.74
C LYS A 113 19.39 4.69 -7.56
N ASN A 114 19.01 3.45 -7.21
CA ASN A 114 19.45 2.74 -6.01
C ASN A 114 19.25 3.57 -4.72
N LYS A 115 18.12 4.29 -4.63
CA LYS A 115 17.73 5.13 -3.49
C LYS A 115 16.36 4.72 -2.96
N THR A 116 16.02 5.23 -1.77
CA THR A 116 14.65 5.19 -1.25
C THR A 116 13.87 6.44 -1.66
N PRO A 117 12.53 6.37 -1.75
CA PRO A 117 11.72 7.56 -1.99
C PRO A 117 11.96 8.63 -0.92
N PRO A 118 11.88 9.93 -1.27
CA PRO A 118 11.98 11.00 -0.28
C PRO A 118 10.91 10.82 0.81
N LEU A 119 11.34 10.67 2.06
CA LEU A 119 10.42 10.41 3.18
C LEU A 119 9.32 11.47 3.28
N LEU A 120 9.65 12.74 3.11
CA LEU A 120 8.67 13.82 3.19
C LEU A 120 7.64 13.77 2.05
N ALA A 121 8.02 13.30 0.85
CA ALA A 121 7.06 13.06 -0.24
C ALA A 121 6.07 11.96 0.14
N LEU A 122 6.57 10.83 0.69
CA LEU A 122 5.72 9.74 1.16
C LEU A 122 4.77 10.20 2.28
N LEU A 123 5.26 11.00 3.24
CA LEU A 123 4.41 11.52 4.32
C LEU A 123 3.31 12.44 3.79
N VAL A 124 3.58 13.28 2.78
CA VAL A 124 2.55 14.09 2.12
C VAL A 124 1.49 13.20 1.47
N LEU A 125 1.91 12.19 0.70
CA LEU A 125 1.02 11.30 -0.03
C LEU A 125 0.15 10.45 0.92
N LEU A 126 0.76 9.82 1.93
CA LEU A 126 0.06 8.98 2.91
C LEU A 126 -0.89 9.79 3.79
N ASN A 127 -0.50 11.01 4.19
CA ASN A 127 -1.39 11.89 4.94
C ASN A 127 -2.61 12.31 4.10
N HIS A 128 -2.42 12.59 2.81
CA HIS A 128 -3.51 12.93 1.88
C HIS A 128 -4.47 11.76 1.68
N ALA A 129 -3.94 10.54 1.59
CA ALA A 129 -4.71 9.31 1.47
C ALA A 129 -5.34 8.80 2.79
N GLU A 130 -5.03 9.43 3.92
CA GLU A 130 -5.48 9.01 5.26
C GLU A 130 -5.05 7.57 5.63
N ILE A 131 -3.85 7.17 5.17
CA ILE A 131 -3.24 5.85 5.41
C ILE A 131 -2.09 6.03 6.42
N TYR A 132 -2.12 5.25 7.49
CA TYR A 132 -1.17 5.38 8.59
C TYR A 132 -0.39 4.09 8.83
N PRO A 133 0.89 4.16 9.22
CA PRO A 133 1.66 2.98 9.58
C PRO A 133 1.06 2.31 10.83
N ALA A 134 0.92 0.99 10.79
CA ALA A 134 0.41 0.20 11.90
C ALA A 134 1.46 -0.10 12.99
N THR A 135 2.72 0.28 12.76
CA THR A 135 3.83 0.09 13.70
C THR A 135 3.80 1.05 14.88
N LEU A 136 2.93 2.07 14.83
CA LEU A 136 2.76 3.08 15.88
C LEU A 136 1.29 3.16 16.30
N PRO A 137 1.00 3.60 17.54
CA PRO A 137 -0.36 3.97 17.92
C PRO A 137 -0.94 4.98 16.92
N LEU A 138 -2.20 4.77 16.50
CA LEU A 138 -2.84 5.55 15.43
C LEU A 138 -2.79 7.07 15.67
N SER A 139 -2.94 7.52 16.92
CA SER A 139 -2.85 8.94 17.29
C SER A 139 -1.46 9.52 17.03
N ILE A 140 -0.40 8.77 17.34
CA ILE A 140 0.99 9.14 17.10
C ILE A 140 1.27 9.14 15.59
N GLY A 141 0.83 8.10 14.88
CA GLY A 141 0.94 8.03 13.42
C GLY A 141 0.28 9.23 12.74
N LYS A 142 -0.93 9.59 13.17
CA LYS A 142 -1.66 10.79 12.69
C LYS A 142 -0.87 12.08 12.90
N LEU A 143 -0.29 12.26 14.08
CA LEU A 143 0.49 13.46 14.38
C LEU A 143 1.76 13.54 13.52
N ILE A 144 2.51 12.45 13.40
CA ILE A 144 3.74 12.39 12.61
C ILE A 144 3.45 12.67 11.14
N LEU A 145 2.44 12.01 10.56
CA LEU A 145 2.09 12.22 9.16
C LEU A 145 1.61 13.66 8.91
N LYS A 146 0.81 14.23 9.82
CA LYS A 146 0.34 15.62 9.69
C LYS A 146 1.50 16.64 9.71
N LEU A 147 2.42 16.50 10.66
CA LEU A 147 3.58 17.39 10.78
C LEU A 147 4.57 17.18 9.62
N GLY A 148 4.85 15.93 9.28
CA GLY A 148 5.72 15.58 8.15
C GLY A 148 5.16 16.07 6.81
N ALA A 149 3.85 15.93 6.59
CA ALA A 149 3.19 16.44 5.40
C ALA A 149 3.22 17.97 5.34
N LEU A 150 3.07 18.67 6.48
CA LEU A 150 3.21 20.12 6.53
C LEU A 150 4.63 20.55 6.10
N LEU A 151 5.66 19.95 6.69
CA LEU A 151 7.06 20.23 6.31
C LEU A 151 7.34 19.86 4.85
N GLY A 152 6.83 18.72 4.39
CA GLY A 152 7.00 18.28 3.00
C GLY A 152 6.41 19.28 2.01
N ARG A 153 5.21 19.80 2.27
CA ARG A 153 4.60 20.84 1.43
C ARG A 153 5.38 22.15 1.44
N ILE A 154 5.92 22.56 2.59
CA ILE A 154 6.82 23.74 2.68
C ILE A 154 8.06 23.54 1.80
N LEU A 155 8.58 22.32 1.70
CA LEU A 155 9.73 21.97 0.86
C LEU A 155 9.35 21.61 -0.59
N GLY A 156 8.10 21.82 -0.99
CA GLY A 156 7.65 21.65 -2.38
C GLY A 156 7.18 20.25 -2.77
N HIS A 157 7.00 19.33 -1.81
CA HIS A 157 6.37 18.04 -2.08
C HIS A 157 4.86 18.19 -2.27
N GLN A 158 4.29 17.38 -3.17
CA GLN A 158 2.92 17.49 -3.64
C GLN A 158 2.09 16.29 -3.19
N THR A 159 0.76 16.47 -3.15
CA THR A 159 -0.20 15.38 -2.88
C THR A 159 -0.47 14.51 -4.12
N SER A 160 -0.02 14.97 -5.29
CA SER A 160 -0.01 14.24 -6.56
C SER A 160 1.06 14.84 -7.47
N TYR A 161 1.61 14.05 -8.37
CA TYR A 161 2.64 14.35 -9.35
C TYR A 161 2.14 13.87 -10.71
N GLU A 162 1.87 14.81 -11.62
CA GLU A 162 1.28 14.52 -12.93
C GLU A 162 2.17 13.60 -13.77
N GLU A 163 3.49 13.64 -13.58
CA GLU A 163 4.44 12.78 -14.29
C GLU A 163 4.28 11.27 -14.00
N TYR A 164 3.61 10.91 -12.89
CA TYR A 164 3.30 9.52 -12.56
C TYR A 164 1.88 9.12 -12.95
N THR A 165 1.02 10.10 -13.21
CA THR A 165 -0.36 9.82 -13.59
C THR A 165 -0.41 9.51 -15.06
N THR A 166 -1.12 8.44 -15.43
CA THR A 166 -1.55 8.31 -16.82
C THR A 166 -2.63 9.35 -17.03
N ALA A 167 -2.25 10.53 -17.55
CA ALA A 167 -3.18 11.59 -17.90
C ALA A 167 -4.38 10.98 -18.62
N THR A 168 -5.55 11.10 -18.02
CA THR A 168 -6.81 10.61 -18.59
C THR A 168 -7.10 11.45 -19.82
N VAL A 169 -7.06 10.83 -20.99
CA VAL A 169 -7.88 11.25 -22.14
C VAL A 169 -9.18 10.47 -22.07
#